data_AF-A0A8J8ISW5-F1
#
_entry.id   AF-A0A8J8ISW5-F1
#
_cell.length_a   1.000
_cell.length_b   1.000
_cell.length_c   1.000
_cell.angle_alpha   90.00
_cell.angle_beta   90.00
_cell.angle_gamma   90.00
#
_symmetry.space_group_name_H-M   'P 1'
#
loop_
_entity.id
_entity.type
_entity.pdbx_description
1 polymer ?
#
loop_
_entity_poly.entity_id
_entity_poly.type
_entity_poly.pdbx_seq_one_letter_code
_entity_poly.pdbx_strand_id
1 'polypeptide(L)'
;MRAWEKGVIMGARVIVFLGLISALSYGKTDQIYAAATGFVSLFVPSFVRWVYPKPSRKIWPWVSPFYNDGIYTLFSIFMAAHITFLNVPFLHLDLYNQFWKAADIPSHYLGGLVTWVIFNEVVLESSRTYNLQWSSLKIVSISLFALVLVGVLWELMEVALQPEMPWLHESLRNKAQDVVMEILGFVTGILLVGRREYPYSMKKPLENAPLGFGEASVDALSQPEQPTSSSP
;
A
#
# COMPACT_ATOMS: atom_id res chain seq x y z
N MET A 1 -8.88 -13.86 9.01
CA MET A 1 -9.43 -12.53 9.32
C MET A 1 -10.06 -12.49 10.70
N ARG A 2 -9.65 -11.54 11.53
CA ARG A 2 -10.26 -11.26 12.84
C ARG A 2 -11.59 -10.54 12.66
N ALA A 3 -12.52 -10.69 13.61
CA ALA A 3 -13.86 -10.11 13.50
C ALA A 3 -13.85 -8.57 13.34
N TRP A 4 -12.93 -7.89 14.06
CA TRP A 4 -12.82 -6.43 14.00
C TRP A 4 -12.25 -5.93 12.65
N GLU A 5 -11.30 -6.66 12.05
CA GLU A 5 -10.75 -6.35 10.72
C GLU A 5 -11.87 -6.39 9.67
N LYS A 6 -12.70 -7.44 9.72
CA LYS A 6 -13.89 -7.55 8.88
C LYS A 6 -14.84 -6.37 9.07
N GLY A 7 -15.08 -5.97 10.33
CA GLY A 7 -15.91 -4.81 10.67
C GLY A 7 -15.38 -3.52 10.06
N VAL A 8 -14.07 -3.25 10.18
CA VAL A 8 -13.42 -2.07 9.60
C VAL A 8 -13.52 -2.07 8.08
N ILE A 9 -13.22 -3.19 7.42
CA ILE A 9 -13.28 -3.30 5.95
C ILE A 9 -14.71 -3.09 5.46
N MET A 10 -15.72 -3.68 6.12
CA MET A 10 -17.12 -3.46 5.73
C MET A 10 -17.55 -2.01 5.96
N GLY A 11 -17.17 -1.42 7.10
CA GLY A 11 -17.44 -0.02 7.40
C GLY A 11 -16.84 0.93 6.36
N ALA A 12 -15.57 0.70 5.99
CA ALA A 12 -14.89 1.47 4.94
C ALA A 12 -15.62 1.38 3.59
N ARG A 13 -16.05 0.17 3.18
CA ARG A 13 -16.82 -0.02 1.95
C ARG A 13 -18.13 0.76 1.98
N VAL A 14 -18.86 0.74 3.10
CA VAL A 14 -20.11 1.49 3.24
C VAL A 14 -19.84 3.00 3.16
N ILE A 15 -18.82 3.51 3.86
CA ILE A 15 -18.46 4.93 3.85
C ILE A 15 -18.12 5.38 2.42
N VAL A 16 -17.25 4.65 1.73
CA VAL A 16 -16.84 4.99 0.36
C VAL A 16 -18.00 4.86 -0.63
N PHE A 17 -18.88 3.86 -0.47
CA PHE A 17 -20.09 3.72 -1.27
C PHE A 17 -21.05 4.90 -1.11
N LEU A 18 -21.26 5.38 0.13
CA LEU A 18 -22.04 6.58 0.39
C LEU A 18 -21.38 7.82 -0.21
N GLY A 19 -20.04 7.91 -0.15
CA GLY A 19 -19.26 8.95 -0.84
C GLY A 19 -19.47 8.93 -2.36
N LEU A 20 -19.55 7.75 -2.98
CA LEU A 20 -19.85 7.61 -4.40
C LEU A 20 -21.28 8.06 -4.74
N ILE A 21 -22.28 7.65 -3.96
CA ILE A 21 -23.67 8.12 -4.14
C ILE A 21 -23.74 9.65 -4.04
N SER A 22 -23.05 10.21 -3.03
CA SER A 22 -22.92 11.64 -2.83
C SER A 22 -22.32 12.31 -4.08
N ALA A 23 -21.17 11.84 -4.57
CA ALA A 23 -20.51 12.37 -5.76
C ALA A 23 -21.41 12.31 -7.02
N LEU A 24 -22.10 11.18 -7.24
CA LEU A 24 -23.04 10.99 -8.36
C LEU A 24 -24.22 11.95 -8.28
N SER A 25 -24.77 12.18 -7.08
CA SER A 25 -25.89 13.10 -6.87
C SER A 25 -25.52 14.55 -7.20
N TYR A 26 -24.25 14.90 -7.07
CA TYR A 26 -23.76 16.26 -7.28
C TYR A 26 -23.13 16.49 -8.65
N GLY A 27 -22.82 15.43 -9.39
CA GLY A 27 -22.36 15.51 -10.77
C GLY A 27 -20.93 16.05 -10.94
N LYS A 28 -20.11 16.08 -9.88
CA LYS A 28 -18.69 16.45 -9.97
C LYS A 28 -17.88 15.27 -10.48
N THR A 29 -17.48 15.34 -11.74
CA THR A 29 -16.83 14.26 -12.48
C THR A 29 -15.55 13.74 -11.81
N ASP A 30 -14.68 14.64 -11.35
CA ASP A 30 -13.44 14.34 -10.62
C ASP A 30 -13.72 13.54 -9.33
N GLN A 31 -14.68 13.98 -8.53
CA GLN A 31 -15.07 13.29 -7.30
C GLN A 31 -15.74 11.93 -7.57
N ILE A 32 -16.50 11.82 -8.65
CA ILE A 32 -17.10 10.54 -9.09
C ILE A 32 -15.97 9.56 -9.46
N TYR A 33 -14.98 9.97 -10.23
CA TYR A 33 -13.85 9.12 -10.61
C TYR A 33 -13.05 8.66 -9.39
N ALA A 34 -12.74 9.58 -8.46
CA ALA A 34 -12.03 9.25 -7.24
C ALA A 34 -12.82 8.26 -6.37
N ALA A 35 -14.09 8.56 -6.08
CA ALA A 35 -14.94 7.70 -5.26
C ALA A 35 -15.20 6.33 -5.90
N ALA A 36 -15.40 6.26 -7.22
CA ALA A 36 -15.59 5.00 -7.94
C ALA A 36 -14.32 4.15 -7.92
N THR A 37 -13.17 4.74 -8.21
CA THR A 37 -11.87 4.05 -8.19
C THR A 37 -11.55 3.57 -6.77
N GLY A 38 -11.78 4.41 -5.77
CA GLY A 38 -11.60 4.05 -4.37
C GLY A 38 -12.56 2.96 -3.90
N PHE A 39 -13.80 2.95 -4.40
CA PHE A 39 -14.74 1.88 -4.08
C PHE A 39 -14.29 0.55 -4.71
N VAL A 40 -13.90 0.54 -5.98
CA VAL A 40 -13.40 -0.65 -6.67
C VAL A 40 -12.12 -1.18 -6.01
N SER A 41 -11.19 -0.29 -5.64
CA SER A 41 -9.92 -0.68 -5.01
C SER A 41 -10.13 -1.43 -3.69
N LEU A 42 -11.16 -1.07 -2.92
CA LEU A 42 -11.56 -1.79 -1.70
C LEU A 42 -11.98 -3.24 -1.95
N PHE A 43 -12.21 -3.69 -3.18
CA PHE A 43 -12.50 -5.10 -3.48
C PHE A 43 -11.30 -5.85 -4.08
N VAL A 44 -10.23 -5.15 -4.48
CA VAL A 44 -9.06 -5.76 -5.14
C VAL A 44 -8.47 -6.91 -4.32
N PRO A 45 -8.22 -6.80 -2.99
CA PRO A 45 -7.70 -7.94 -2.23
C PRO A 45 -8.64 -9.15 -2.23
N SER A 46 -9.96 -8.92 -2.17
CA SER A 46 -10.95 -10.01 -2.24
C SER A 46 -10.96 -10.66 -3.62
N PHE A 47 -10.88 -9.85 -4.68
CA PHE A 47 -10.83 -10.33 -6.06
C PHE A 47 -9.56 -11.13 -6.34
N VAL A 48 -8.39 -10.64 -5.93
CA VAL A 48 -7.10 -11.34 -6.09
C VAL A 48 -7.13 -12.71 -5.41
N ARG A 49 -7.66 -12.78 -4.17
CA ARG A 49 -7.81 -14.05 -3.44
C ARG A 49 -8.78 -15.01 -4.11
N TRP A 50 -9.83 -14.49 -4.74
CA TRP A 50 -10.81 -15.30 -5.45
C TRP A 50 -10.26 -15.85 -6.77
N VAL A 51 -9.59 -15.01 -7.57
CA VAL A 51 -8.98 -15.40 -8.86
C VAL A 51 -7.77 -16.31 -8.64
N TYR A 52 -7.01 -16.09 -7.58
CA TYR A 52 -5.72 -16.75 -7.39
C TYR A 52 -5.54 -17.41 -6.01
N PRO A 53 -6.47 -18.27 -5.55
CA PRO A 53 -6.57 -18.71 -4.15
C PRO A 53 -5.34 -19.46 -3.61
N LYS A 54 -4.47 -19.96 -4.49
CA LYS A 54 -3.24 -20.68 -4.13
C LYS A 54 -2.06 -20.12 -4.92
N PRO A 55 -1.48 -18.98 -4.49
CA PRO A 55 -0.40 -18.37 -5.23
C PRO A 55 0.86 -19.23 -5.27
N SER A 56 1.54 -19.25 -6.41
CA SER A 56 2.82 -19.94 -6.54
C SER A 56 3.92 -19.19 -5.78
N ARG A 57 4.94 -19.93 -5.31
CA ARG A 57 6.10 -19.38 -4.59
C ARG A 57 6.77 -18.23 -5.34
N LYS A 58 6.88 -18.32 -6.67
CA LYS A 58 7.55 -17.31 -7.51
C LYS A 58 6.88 -15.94 -7.45
N ILE A 59 5.55 -15.89 -7.38
CA ILE A 59 4.82 -14.62 -7.36
C ILE A 59 4.40 -14.19 -5.95
N TRP A 60 4.51 -15.10 -4.98
CA TRP A 60 4.08 -14.90 -3.60
C TRP A 60 4.53 -13.56 -3.01
N PRO A 61 5.80 -13.13 -3.11
CA PRO A 61 6.21 -11.85 -2.53
C PRO A 61 5.43 -10.65 -3.06
N TRP A 62 5.01 -10.67 -4.32
CA TRP A 62 4.33 -9.55 -4.95
C TRP A 62 2.83 -9.51 -4.64
N VAL A 63 2.25 -10.69 -4.39
CA VAL A 63 0.82 -10.81 -4.12
C VAL A 63 0.50 -10.93 -2.62
N SER A 64 1.48 -11.23 -1.77
CA SER A 64 1.30 -11.41 -0.33
C SER A 64 0.56 -10.27 0.37
N PRO A 65 0.72 -8.98 0.00
CA PRO A 65 -0.08 -7.90 0.60
C PRO A 65 -1.58 -8.08 0.44
N PHE A 66 -2.03 -8.69 -0.66
CA PHE A 66 -3.44 -8.97 -0.85
C PHE A 66 -3.94 -10.10 0.05
N TYR A 67 -3.07 -10.99 0.54
CA TYR A 67 -3.41 -12.09 1.45
C TYR A 67 -3.28 -11.72 2.93
N ASN A 68 -2.75 -10.53 3.24
CA ASN A 68 -2.65 -10.01 4.59
C ASN A 68 -3.90 -9.21 4.99
N ASP A 69 -4.71 -9.75 5.90
CA ASP A 69 -5.93 -9.10 6.40
C ASP A 69 -5.66 -7.78 7.14
N GLY A 70 -4.50 -7.67 7.81
CA GLY A 70 -4.11 -6.46 8.51
C GLY A 70 -3.72 -5.33 7.56
N ILE A 71 -2.98 -5.64 6.47
CA ILE A 71 -2.70 -4.66 5.41
C ILE A 71 -4.00 -4.23 4.77
N TYR A 72 -4.89 -5.18 4.45
CA TYR A 72 -6.19 -4.85 3.87
C TYR A 72 -7.02 -3.94 4.78
N THR A 73 -6.95 -4.16 6.09
CA THR A 73 -7.60 -3.30 7.08
C THR A 73 -7.01 -1.88 7.08
N LEU A 74 -5.68 -1.73 7.09
CA LEU A 74 -5.03 -0.43 7.03
C LEU A 74 -5.33 0.31 5.71
N PHE A 75 -5.28 -0.40 4.59
CA PHE A 75 -5.68 0.12 3.29
C PHE A 75 -7.13 0.59 3.30
N SER A 76 -8.04 -0.17 3.93
CA SER A 76 -9.44 0.20 4.02
C SER A 76 -9.66 1.47 4.85
N ILE A 77 -8.91 1.66 5.93
CA ILE A 77 -8.92 2.89 6.73
C ILE A 77 -8.44 4.07 5.88
N PHE A 78 -7.30 3.91 5.19
CA PHE A 78 -6.76 4.93 4.31
C PHE A 78 -7.76 5.34 3.24
N MET A 79 -8.34 4.39 2.51
CA MET A 79 -9.31 4.68 1.45
C MET A 79 -10.56 5.39 1.99
N ALA A 80 -11.09 4.95 3.14
CA ALA A 80 -12.25 5.59 3.74
C ALA A 80 -11.94 7.04 4.12
N ALA A 81 -10.78 7.30 4.73
CA ALA A 81 -10.35 8.65 5.09
C ALA A 81 -10.14 9.52 3.84
N HIS A 82 -9.34 9.04 2.88
CA HIS A 82 -8.99 9.76 1.65
C HIS A 82 -10.23 10.17 0.85
N ILE A 83 -11.15 9.24 0.58
CA ILE A 83 -12.38 9.56 -0.16
C ILE A 83 -13.29 10.52 0.63
N THR A 84 -13.37 10.37 1.95
CA THR A 84 -14.16 11.29 2.79
C THR A 84 -13.57 12.70 2.78
N PHE A 85 -12.25 12.85 2.70
CA PHE A 85 -11.62 14.17 2.60
C PHE A 85 -11.85 14.82 1.23
N LEU A 86 -11.83 14.05 0.14
CA LEU A 86 -12.17 14.55 -1.19
C LEU A 86 -13.65 14.92 -1.33
N ASN A 87 -14.52 14.20 -0.63
CA ASN A 87 -15.96 14.40 -0.71
C ASN A 87 -16.63 13.95 0.59
N VAL A 88 -16.86 14.89 1.51
CA VAL A 88 -17.62 14.57 2.74
C VAL A 88 -19.05 14.20 2.32
N PRO A 89 -19.49 12.96 2.58
CA PRO A 89 -20.77 12.49 2.08
C PRO A 89 -21.92 13.39 2.53
N PHE A 90 -22.78 13.76 1.58
CA PHE A 90 -24.00 14.55 1.78
C PHE A 90 -23.80 16.00 2.26
N LEU A 91 -22.58 16.41 2.63
CA LEU A 91 -22.25 17.80 2.97
C LEU A 91 -21.61 18.55 1.81
N HIS A 92 -21.20 17.86 0.74
CA HIS A 92 -20.58 18.43 -0.45
C HIS A 92 -19.30 19.25 -0.19
N LEU A 93 -18.69 19.04 0.98
CA LEU A 93 -17.47 19.72 1.34
C LEU A 93 -16.31 18.90 0.77
N ASP A 94 -15.64 19.49 -0.22
CA ASP A 94 -14.31 19.06 -0.62
C ASP A 94 -13.32 19.61 0.40
N LEU A 95 -13.08 18.82 1.45
CA LEU A 95 -12.12 19.19 2.49
C LEU A 95 -10.72 19.26 1.89
N TYR A 96 -10.40 18.37 0.96
CA TYR A 96 -9.07 18.25 0.35
C TYR A 96 -8.66 19.50 -0.44
N ASN A 97 -9.43 19.90 -1.46
CA ASN A 97 -9.03 20.95 -2.39
C ASN A 97 -9.60 22.32 -2.03
N GLN A 98 -10.74 22.39 -1.31
CA GLN A 98 -11.52 23.63 -1.20
C GLN A 98 -11.60 24.18 0.21
N PHE A 99 -11.97 23.36 1.20
CA PHE A 99 -12.39 23.85 2.53
C PHE A 99 -11.33 23.70 3.61
N TRP A 100 -10.63 22.57 3.64
CA TRP A 100 -9.60 22.30 4.64
C TRP A 100 -8.35 21.83 3.91
N LYS A 101 -7.65 22.75 3.23
CA LYS A 101 -6.43 22.51 2.44
C LYS A 101 -5.29 21.76 3.17
N ALA A 102 -5.47 21.41 4.44
CA ALA A 102 -4.61 20.56 5.25
C ALA A 102 -5.18 19.15 5.46
N ALA A 103 -6.32 18.78 4.88
CA ALA A 103 -6.87 17.42 4.86
C ALA A 103 -6.04 16.46 4.00
N ASP A 104 -5.18 17.03 3.16
CA ASP A 104 -4.11 16.37 2.43
C ASP A 104 -3.02 15.79 3.37
N ILE A 105 -2.72 16.48 4.47
CA ILE A 105 -1.74 16.04 5.50
C ILE A 105 -2.06 14.65 6.07
N PRO A 106 -3.27 14.40 6.64
CA PRO A 106 -3.61 13.08 7.14
C PRO A 106 -3.74 12.03 6.02
N SER A 107 -4.05 12.45 4.79
CA SER A 107 -4.05 11.56 3.62
C SER A 107 -2.65 11.05 3.30
N HIS A 108 -1.66 11.93 3.14
CA HIS A 108 -0.25 11.54 2.91
C HIS A 108 0.33 10.76 4.08
N TYR A 109 -0.02 11.10 5.32
CA TYR A 109 0.39 10.30 6.48
C TYR A 109 -0.12 8.86 6.41
N LEU A 110 -1.41 8.67 6.14
CA LEU A 110 -1.99 7.33 6.01
C LEU A 110 -1.49 6.60 4.76
N GLY A 111 -1.27 7.34 3.67
CA GLY A 111 -0.67 6.85 2.43
C GLY A 111 0.74 6.30 2.66
N GLY A 112 1.62 7.07 3.28
CA GLY A 112 2.98 6.64 3.62
C GLY A 112 3.01 5.42 4.54
N LEU A 113 2.10 5.36 5.53
CA LEU A 113 1.93 4.18 6.39
C LEU A 113 1.55 2.94 5.58
N VAL A 114 0.48 3.00 4.78
CA VAL A 114 -0.05 1.86 4.03
C VAL A 114 0.93 1.40 2.94
N THR A 115 1.46 2.34 2.17
CA THR A 115 2.42 2.05 1.10
C THR A 115 3.68 1.40 1.67
N TRP A 116 4.18 1.88 2.81
CA TRP A 116 5.33 1.25 3.43
C TRP A 116 5.05 -0.17 3.92
N VAL A 117 3.94 -0.44 4.61
CA VAL A 117 3.67 -1.81 5.08
C VAL A 117 3.52 -2.78 3.91
N ILE A 118 3.00 -2.32 2.76
CA ILE A 118 2.96 -3.11 1.52
C ILE A 118 4.37 -3.41 1.03
N PHE A 119 5.21 -2.38 0.82
CA PHE A 119 6.58 -2.60 0.34
C PHE A 119 7.42 -3.44 1.29
N ASN A 120 7.27 -3.21 2.58
CA ASN A 120 7.99 -3.95 3.60
C ASN A 120 7.58 -5.42 3.62
N GLU A 121 6.29 -5.74 3.45
CA GLU A 121 5.85 -7.14 3.31
C GLU A 121 6.38 -7.78 2.02
N VAL A 122 6.35 -7.08 0.89
CA VAL A 122 6.91 -7.59 -0.38
C VAL A 122 8.39 -7.92 -0.23
N VAL A 123 9.17 -7.03 0.38
CA VAL A 123 10.61 -7.23 0.61
C VAL A 123 10.87 -8.36 1.62
N LEU A 124 10.08 -8.42 2.69
CA LEU A 124 10.15 -9.47 3.70
C LEU A 124 9.86 -10.85 3.10
N GLU A 125 8.76 -10.97 2.37
CA GLU A 125 8.36 -12.22 1.71
C GLU A 125 9.32 -12.58 0.59
N SER A 126 9.94 -11.62 -0.09
CA SER A 126 11.04 -11.88 -1.03
C SER A 126 12.24 -12.51 -0.31
N SER A 127 12.66 -11.94 0.82
CA SER A 127 13.76 -12.49 1.62
C SER A 127 13.48 -13.93 2.08
N ARG A 128 12.24 -14.22 2.48
CA ARG A 128 11.81 -15.56 2.91
C ARG A 128 11.73 -16.53 1.74
N THR A 129 11.06 -16.11 0.67
CA THR A 129 10.79 -16.92 -0.52
C THR A 129 12.07 -17.35 -1.22
N TYR A 130 13.06 -16.46 -1.32
CA TYR A 130 14.32 -16.70 -2.02
C TYR A 130 15.48 -17.04 -1.07
N ASN A 131 15.20 -17.31 0.21
CA ASN A 131 16.21 -17.65 1.23
C ASN A 131 17.40 -16.67 1.28
N LEU A 132 17.12 -15.37 1.14
CA LEU A 132 18.15 -14.33 1.08
C LEU A 132 18.68 -13.93 2.46
N GLN A 133 17.99 -14.36 3.52
CA GLN A 133 18.37 -14.13 4.92
C GLN A 133 18.66 -12.66 5.26
N TRP A 134 17.90 -11.72 4.68
CA TRP A 134 18.10 -10.30 4.96
C TRP A 134 17.75 -9.95 6.39
N SER A 135 18.60 -9.15 7.03
CA SER A 135 18.33 -8.60 8.36
C SER A 135 17.13 -7.65 8.34
N SER A 136 16.47 -7.47 9.48
CA SER A 136 15.34 -6.53 9.59
C SER A 136 15.72 -5.11 9.18
N LEU A 137 16.96 -4.67 9.50
CA LEU A 137 17.46 -3.36 9.06
C LEU A 137 17.53 -3.27 7.54
N LYS A 138 18.06 -4.29 6.86
CA LYS A 138 18.14 -4.32 5.39
C LYS A 138 16.75 -4.29 4.74
N ILE A 139 15.81 -5.06 5.27
CA ILE A 139 14.41 -5.09 4.79
C ILE A 139 13.77 -3.70 4.94
N VAL A 140 13.91 -3.08 6.12
CA VAL A 140 13.41 -1.73 6.39
C VAL A 140 14.05 -0.72 5.43
N SER A 141 15.37 -0.74 5.25
CA SER A 141 16.08 0.18 4.36
C SER A 141 15.64 0.07 2.90
N ILE A 142 15.48 -1.15 2.37
CA ILE A 142 15.00 -1.36 1.00
C ILE A 142 13.56 -0.84 0.84
N SER A 143 12.69 -1.18 1.79
CA SER A 143 11.29 -0.72 1.75
C SER A 143 11.14 0.80 1.92
N LEU A 144 12.01 1.45 2.72
CA LEU A 144 12.09 2.91 2.82
C LEU A 144 12.54 3.54 1.50
N PHE A 145 13.59 2.98 0.89
CA PHE A 145 14.07 3.48 -0.39
C PHE A 145 12.98 3.37 -1.47
N ALA A 146 12.25 2.26 -1.52
CA ALA A 146 11.12 2.09 -2.42
C ALA A 146 10.00 3.13 -2.16
N LEU A 147 9.68 3.41 -0.90
CA LEU A 147 8.71 4.44 -0.54
C LEU A 147 9.14 5.83 -1.03
N VAL A 148 10.37 6.23 -0.72
CA VAL A 148 10.89 7.54 -1.12
C VAL A 148 10.94 7.67 -2.64
N LEU A 149 11.35 6.62 -3.35
CA LEU A 149 11.38 6.61 -4.80
C LEU A 149 9.97 6.81 -5.37
N VAL A 150 8.98 6.08 -4.85
CA VAL A 150 7.59 6.18 -5.33
C VAL A 150 6.96 7.52 -4.96
N GLY A 151 7.16 8.03 -3.75
CA GLY A 151 6.66 9.35 -3.33
C GLY A 151 7.25 10.47 -4.18
N VAL A 152 8.57 10.47 -4.41
CA VAL A 152 9.21 11.47 -5.30
C VAL A 152 8.70 11.34 -6.74
N LEU A 153 8.56 10.13 -7.27
CA LEU A 153 8.03 9.93 -8.62
C LEU A 153 6.57 10.36 -8.74
N TRP A 154 5.76 10.15 -7.70
CA TRP A 154 4.38 10.61 -7.62
C TRP A 154 4.30 12.13 -7.73
N GLU A 155 5.07 12.85 -6.89
CA GLU A 155 5.12 14.32 -6.92
C GLU A 155 5.58 14.86 -8.28
N LEU A 156 6.59 14.23 -8.90
CA LEU A 156 7.05 14.60 -10.23
C LEU A 156 5.98 14.37 -11.30
N MET A 157 5.25 13.26 -11.21
CA MET A 157 4.12 12.98 -12.11
C MET A 157 3.00 13.99 -11.94
N GLU A 158 2.63 14.34 -10.71
CA GLU A 158 1.61 15.36 -10.46
C GLU A 158 1.99 16.70 -11.09
N VAL A 159 3.23 17.16 -10.87
CA VAL A 159 3.73 18.41 -11.47
C VAL A 159 3.66 18.34 -13.01
N ALA A 160 4.02 17.19 -13.60
CA ALA A 160 3.95 17.01 -15.05
C ALA A 160 2.51 17.03 -15.60
N LEU A 161 1.53 16.60 -14.80
CA LEU A 161 0.12 16.54 -15.18
C LEU A 161 -0.69 17.81 -14.82
N GLN A 162 -0.10 18.77 -14.10
CA GLN A 162 -0.75 20.05 -13.75
C GLN A 162 -1.36 20.80 -14.95
N PRO A 163 -0.78 20.81 -16.17
CA PRO A 163 -1.40 21.49 -17.32
C PRO A 163 -2.79 20.93 -17.67
N GLU A 164 -3.02 19.63 -17.44
CA GLU A 164 -4.30 18.96 -17.68
C GLU A 164 -5.21 18.95 -16.45
N MET A 165 -4.64 19.22 -15.27
CA MET A 165 -5.35 19.26 -14.00
C MET A 165 -5.01 20.53 -13.20
N PRO A 166 -5.47 21.72 -13.63
CA PRO A 166 -5.09 22.99 -13.01
C PRO A 166 -5.54 23.16 -11.55
N TRP A 167 -6.44 22.31 -11.05
CA TRP A 167 -6.82 22.26 -9.64
C TRP A 167 -5.74 21.61 -8.74
N LEU A 168 -4.75 20.91 -9.30
CA LEU A 168 -3.59 20.32 -8.61
C LEU A 168 -2.38 21.28 -8.52
N HIS A 169 -2.58 22.58 -8.79
CA HIS A 169 -1.48 23.54 -8.72
C HIS A 169 -1.13 23.88 -7.27
N GLU A 170 -0.05 23.28 -6.80
CA GLU A 170 0.41 23.39 -5.41
C GLU A 170 1.79 24.02 -5.30
N SER A 171 2.04 24.67 -4.16
CA SER A 171 3.35 25.23 -3.86
C SER A 171 4.37 24.12 -3.55
N LEU A 172 5.65 24.35 -3.84
CA LEU A 172 6.75 23.45 -3.44
C LEU A 172 6.76 23.16 -1.93
N ARG A 173 6.25 24.07 -1.12
CA ARG A 173 6.13 23.90 0.34
C ARG A 173 5.10 22.83 0.71
N ASN A 174 4.00 22.73 -0.04
CA ASN A 174 3.00 21.67 0.19
C ASN A 174 3.61 20.32 -0.15
N LYS A 175 4.19 20.18 -1.35
CA LYS A 175 4.85 18.94 -1.76
C LYS A 175 5.93 18.45 -0.79
N ALA A 176 6.70 19.38 -0.21
CA ALA A 176 7.67 19.06 0.83
C ALA A 176 7.00 18.59 2.14
N GLN A 177 5.88 19.20 2.54
CA GLN A 177 5.07 18.76 3.67
C GLN A 177 4.52 17.36 3.44
N ASP A 178 4.07 17.05 2.23
CA ASP A 178 3.45 15.77 1.88
C ASP A 178 4.46 14.63 1.99
N VAL A 179 5.67 14.81 1.44
CA VAL A 179 6.80 13.89 1.64
C VAL A 179 7.14 13.71 3.12
N VAL A 180 7.12 14.79 3.93
CA VAL A 180 7.34 14.69 5.38
C VAL A 180 6.25 13.85 6.05
N MET A 181 4.99 14.05 5.67
CA MET A 181 3.86 13.30 6.23
C MET A 181 3.93 11.82 5.86
N GLU A 182 4.32 11.50 4.63
CA GLU A 182 4.58 10.11 4.21
C GLU A 182 5.65 9.44 5.06
N ILE A 183 6.76 10.16 5.34
CA ILE A 183 7.84 9.67 6.21
C ILE A 183 7.33 9.45 7.63
N LEU A 184 6.48 10.32 8.17
CA LEU A 184 5.89 10.13 9.50
C LEU A 184 4.94 8.91 9.53
N GLY A 185 4.18 8.68 8.46
CA GLY A 185 3.38 7.48 8.25
C GLY A 185 4.24 6.21 8.26
N PHE A 186 5.34 6.24 7.52
CA PHE A 186 6.37 5.20 7.49
C PHE A 186 6.93 4.87 8.88
N VAL A 187 7.34 5.89 9.65
CA VAL A 187 7.86 5.69 11.01
C VAL A 187 6.82 4.99 11.88
N THR A 188 5.55 5.38 11.74
CA THR A 188 4.44 4.74 12.44
C THR A 188 4.29 3.28 12.01
N GLY A 189 4.45 2.98 10.73
CA GLY A 189 4.50 1.63 10.19
C GLY A 189 5.58 0.79 10.86
N ILE A 190 6.81 1.29 10.98
CA ILE A 190 7.90 0.57 11.67
C ILE A 190 7.51 0.26 13.11
N LEU A 191 6.91 1.21 13.82
CA LEU A 191 6.48 0.99 15.20
C LEU A 191 5.38 -0.07 15.29
N LEU A 192 4.42 -0.07 14.36
CA LEU A 192 3.36 -1.08 14.30
C LEU A 192 3.93 -2.47 14.02
N VAL A 193 4.73 -2.62 12.97
CA VAL A 193 5.30 -3.92 12.57
C VAL A 193 6.33 -4.41 13.59
N GLY A 194 7.22 -3.53 14.05
CA GLY A 194 8.34 -3.86 14.92
C GLY A 194 7.96 -4.09 16.38
N ARG A 195 6.94 -3.37 16.91
CA ARG A 195 6.54 -3.49 18.33
C ARG A 195 5.20 -4.20 18.54
N ARG A 196 4.24 -4.03 17.61
CA ARG A 196 2.90 -4.63 17.74
C ARG A 196 2.74 -5.90 16.90
N GLU A 197 3.73 -6.25 16.06
CA GLU A 197 3.64 -7.34 15.09
C GLU A 197 2.37 -7.26 14.24
N TYR A 198 1.97 -6.03 13.89
CA TYR A 198 0.80 -5.75 13.06
C TYR A 198 1.19 -4.82 11.91
N PRO A 199 0.76 -5.07 10.67
CA PRO A 199 -0.17 -6.12 10.25
C PRO A 199 0.45 -7.52 10.10
N TYR A 200 1.77 -7.65 10.27
CA TYR A 200 2.49 -8.91 10.23
C TYR A 200 3.69 -8.90 11.18
N SER A 201 4.29 -10.08 11.39
CA SER A 201 5.53 -10.23 12.14
C SER A 201 6.73 -10.29 11.20
N MET A 202 7.79 -9.53 11.53
CA MET A 202 9.09 -9.64 10.85
C MET A 202 9.74 -11.02 11.05
N LYS A 203 9.32 -11.78 12.07
CA LYS A 203 9.92 -13.07 12.44
C LYS A 203 9.12 -14.27 11.92
N LYS A 204 7.79 -14.20 11.99
CA LYS A 204 6.91 -15.32 11.64
C LYS A 204 6.37 -15.18 10.20
N PRO A 205 6.33 -16.26 9.41
CA PRO A 205 5.69 -16.25 8.11
C PRO A 205 4.18 -16.02 8.24
N LEU A 206 3.56 -15.53 7.17
CA LEU A 206 2.10 -15.47 7.08
C LEU A 206 1.52 -16.90 7.11
N GLU A 207 0.39 -17.06 7.81
CA GLU A 207 -0.29 -18.36 7.94
C GLU A 207 -0.69 -18.96 6.58
N ASN A 208 -1.01 -18.11 5.61
CA ASN A 208 -1.42 -18.51 4.26
C ASN A 208 -0.26 -18.57 3.25
N ALA A 209 0.99 -18.44 3.70
CA ALA A 209 2.12 -18.52 2.80
C ALA A 209 2.25 -19.94 2.20
N PRO A 210 2.65 -20.10 0.93
CA PRO A 210 2.75 -21.41 0.28
C PRO A 210 3.62 -22.39 1.11
N LEU A 211 3.06 -23.54 1.48
CA LEU A 211 3.76 -24.58 2.24
C LEU A 211 4.94 -25.11 1.41
N GLY A 212 6.16 -24.75 1.83
CA GLY A 212 7.40 -25.14 1.18
C GLY A 212 8.64 -24.36 1.63
N PHE A 213 8.59 -23.72 2.81
CA PHE A 213 9.70 -22.93 3.36
C PHE A 213 10.85 -23.80 3.93
N GLY A 214 10.73 -25.12 3.84
CA GLY A 214 11.79 -26.09 4.15
C GLY A 214 11.90 -27.13 3.04
N GLU A 215 13.10 -27.28 2.48
CA GLU A 215 13.61 -28.43 1.71
C GLU A 215 13.28 -28.62 0.22
N ALA A 216 12.37 -27.88 -0.42
CA ALA A 216 12.17 -28.03 -1.88
C ALA A 216 12.86 -26.93 -2.71
N SER A 217 14.08 -27.27 -3.17
CA SER A 217 14.76 -26.81 -4.39
C SER A 217 14.90 -25.29 -4.62
N VAL A 218 15.90 -24.68 -3.99
CA VAL A 218 16.61 -23.54 -4.61
C VAL A 218 17.69 -24.05 -5.59
N ASP A 219 17.98 -25.35 -5.61
CA ASP A 219 18.86 -26.02 -6.58
C ASP A 219 18.32 -26.06 -8.02
N ALA A 220 17.14 -25.51 -8.29
CA ALA A 220 16.55 -25.44 -9.64
C ALA A 220 16.85 -24.12 -10.38
N LEU A 221 17.53 -23.16 -9.73
CA LEU A 221 18.18 -22.08 -10.46
C LEU A 221 19.60 -22.54 -10.77
N SER A 222 19.81 -22.95 -12.02
CA SER A 222 21.12 -23.25 -12.58
C SER A 222 22.11 -22.17 -12.15
N GLN A 223 23.01 -22.52 -11.24
CA GLN A 223 24.14 -21.66 -10.93
C GLN A 223 24.92 -21.44 -12.23
N PRO A 224 25.36 -20.21 -12.55
CA PRO A 224 26.22 -20.00 -13.68
C PRO A 224 27.46 -20.89 -13.51
N GLU A 225 27.70 -21.76 -14.49
CA GLU A 225 28.85 -22.66 -14.50
C GLU A 225 30.12 -21.87 -14.20
N GLN A 226 30.80 -22.22 -13.10
CA GLN A 226 32.13 -21.67 -12.86
C GLN A 226 33.04 -22.12 -14.00
N PRO A 227 33.79 -21.20 -14.64
CA PRO A 227 34.74 -21.60 -15.66
C PRO A 227 35.78 -22.52 -15.01
N THR A 228 35.82 -23.77 -15.48
CA THR A 228 36.84 -24.74 -15.11
C THR A 228 38.20 -24.16 -15.43
N SER A 229 38.99 -23.86 -14.40
CA SER A 229 40.41 -23.58 -14.56
C SER A 229 41.10 -24.84 -15.06
N SER A 230 41.32 -24.93 -16.36
CA SER A 230 42.29 -25.87 -16.93
C SER A 230 43.69 -25.34 -16.64
N SER A 231 44.35 -25.92 -15.65
CA SER A 231 45.79 -25.75 -15.43
C SER A 231 46.56 -26.74 -16.31
N PRO A 232 47.45 -26.30 -17.21
CA PRO A 232 48.62 -27.06 -17.63
C PRO A 232 49.81 -26.81 -16.70
#